data_AF-A0A1F9E1L3-F1
#
_entry.id   AF-A0A1F9E1L3-F1
#
_cell.length_a   1.000
_cell.length_b   1.000
_cell.length_c   1.000
_cell.angle_alpha   90.00
_cell.angle_beta   90.00
_cell.angle_gamma   90.00
#
_symmetry.space_group_name_H-M   'P 1'
#
loop_
_entity.id
_entity.type
_entity.pdbx_description
1 polymer ?
#
loop_
_entity_poly.entity_id
_entity_poly.type
_entity_poly.pdbx_seq_one_letter_code
_entity_poly.pdbx_strand_id
1 'polypeptide(L)'
;MPDIEADKFFAPWKDRIPRYRNYKEAIAVSHRSRARFLDFAGALVGSERYVVTLRPHPSEDISLYERWLAGLPPGKRRFCRLDADSNITSLILACDIEISCETCTTALESWIVGKPTIELVFERHPMFFSEDHAALNVLCESPGDLSDLVEQQLKAPDRKSFAEARKGHLARWCNAPDGTSSRKMAGVIESAISAGEGGKRRSYGANDRRRGFKLKALRKLGLPYHYDPFLPVKERLVGGKYRIKRYGWEKAIRPHDVAEARSLLRSVDPS
;
A
#
# COMPACT_ATOMS: atom_id res chain seq x y z
N MET A 1 -5.48 -10.34 -19.09
CA MET A 1 -4.15 -10.95 -19.25
C MET A 1 -4.34 -12.26 -20.00
N PRO A 2 -3.59 -12.54 -21.07
CA PRO A 2 -3.67 -13.82 -21.78
C PRO A 2 -3.32 -15.00 -20.87
N ASP A 3 -3.96 -16.16 -21.07
CA ASP A 3 -3.80 -17.36 -20.23
C ASP A 3 -2.33 -17.79 -20.09
N ILE A 4 -1.55 -17.79 -21.17
CA ILE A 4 -0.14 -18.18 -21.15
C ILE A 4 0.70 -17.28 -20.22
N GLU A 5 0.40 -15.98 -20.19
CA GLU A 5 1.10 -15.03 -19.32
C GLU A 5 0.68 -15.21 -17.86
N ALA A 6 -0.61 -15.45 -17.61
CA ALA A 6 -1.14 -15.75 -16.29
C ALA A 6 -0.49 -17.02 -15.71
N ASP A 7 -0.47 -18.10 -16.49
CA ASP A 7 0.10 -19.39 -16.11
C ASP A 7 1.58 -19.25 -15.75
N LYS A 8 2.34 -18.47 -16.54
CA LYS A 8 3.75 -18.20 -16.28
C LYS A 8 3.97 -17.35 -15.03
N PHE A 9 3.12 -16.35 -14.81
CA PHE A 9 3.20 -15.49 -13.64
C PHE A 9 2.94 -16.31 -12.37
N PHE A 10 1.89 -17.13 -12.34
CA PHE A 10 1.49 -17.91 -11.17
C PHE A 10 2.24 -19.24 -10.98
N ALA A 11 3.00 -19.70 -11.97
CA ALA A 11 3.77 -20.95 -11.93
C ALA A 11 4.60 -21.16 -10.64
N PRO A 12 5.27 -20.16 -10.05
CA PRO A 12 6.05 -20.36 -8.82
C PRO A 12 5.21 -20.71 -7.59
N TRP A 13 3.91 -20.38 -7.59
CA TRP A 13 3.06 -20.41 -6.40
C TRP A 13 1.88 -21.37 -6.50
N LYS A 14 1.30 -21.55 -7.69
CA LYS A 14 0.01 -22.25 -7.88
C LYS A 14 -0.01 -23.65 -7.26
N ASP A 15 1.10 -24.39 -7.32
CA ASP A 15 1.20 -25.76 -6.79
C ASP A 15 1.64 -25.81 -5.31
N ARG A 16 2.20 -24.72 -4.80
CA ARG A 16 2.82 -24.65 -3.46
C ARG A 16 1.96 -23.99 -2.41
N ILE A 17 1.11 -23.06 -2.82
CA ILE A 17 0.32 -22.24 -1.92
C ILE A 17 -1.16 -22.48 -2.26
N PRO A 18 -1.95 -23.11 -1.37
CA PRO A 18 -3.31 -23.55 -1.66
C PRO A 18 -4.21 -22.47 -2.29
N ARG A 19 -4.17 -21.23 -1.78
CA ARG A 19 -4.98 -20.11 -2.30
C ARG A 19 -4.65 -19.68 -3.73
N TYR A 20 -3.50 -20.06 -4.28
CA TYR A 20 -3.12 -19.76 -5.67
C TYR A 20 -3.40 -20.91 -6.64
N ARG A 21 -3.92 -22.06 -6.18
CA ARG A 21 -4.25 -23.19 -7.07
C ARG A 21 -5.26 -22.80 -8.14
N ASN A 22 -6.26 -22.00 -7.77
CA ASN A 22 -7.25 -21.47 -8.71
C ASN A 22 -7.05 -19.98 -9.01
N TYR A 23 -5.83 -19.59 -9.40
CA TYR A 23 -5.54 -18.18 -9.72
C TYR A 23 -6.40 -17.62 -10.87
N LYS A 24 -6.92 -18.46 -11.77
CA LYS A 24 -7.82 -18.03 -12.86
C LYS A 24 -9.14 -17.50 -12.30
N GLU A 25 -9.73 -18.23 -11.35
CA GLU A 25 -10.90 -17.75 -10.61
C GLU A 25 -10.56 -16.46 -9.86
N ALA A 26 -9.41 -16.40 -9.18
CA ALA A 26 -9.01 -15.21 -8.45
C ALA A 26 -8.86 -13.95 -9.34
N ILE A 27 -8.35 -14.10 -10.57
CA ILE A 27 -8.31 -13.00 -11.56
C ILE A 27 -9.72 -12.54 -11.92
N ALA A 28 -10.64 -13.49 -12.15
CA ALA A 28 -12.03 -13.18 -12.50
C ALA A 28 -12.76 -12.49 -11.34
N VAL A 29 -12.56 -12.97 -10.12
CA VAL A 29 -13.07 -12.39 -8.87
C VAL A 29 -12.56 -10.95 -8.73
N SER A 30 -11.24 -10.74 -8.80
CA SER A 30 -10.62 -9.41 -8.69
C SER A 30 -11.20 -8.41 -9.70
N HIS A 31 -11.44 -8.85 -10.94
CA HIS A 31 -12.06 -8.00 -11.95
C HIS A 31 -13.51 -7.61 -11.60
N ARG A 32 -14.32 -8.54 -11.08
CA ARG A 32 -15.70 -8.26 -10.63
C ARG A 32 -15.72 -7.38 -9.39
N SER A 33 -14.87 -7.68 -8.40
CA SER A 33 -14.68 -6.89 -7.17
C SER A 33 -14.40 -5.41 -7.48
N ARG A 34 -13.53 -5.14 -8.47
CA ARG A 34 -13.18 -3.77 -8.85
C ARG A 34 -14.38 -2.96 -9.38
N ALA A 35 -15.28 -3.59 -10.13
CA ALA A 35 -16.50 -2.93 -10.58
C ALA A 35 -17.43 -2.64 -9.40
N ARG A 36 -17.61 -3.61 -8.50
CA ARG A 36 -18.47 -3.48 -7.31
C ARG A 36 -17.99 -2.39 -6.35
N PHE A 37 -16.68 -2.20 -6.19
CA PHE A 37 -16.14 -1.13 -5.34
C PHE A 37 -16.75 0.25 -5.69
N LEU A 38 -16.91 0.56 -6.98
CA LEU A 38 -17.47 1.83 -7.43
C LEU A 38 -18.96 1.98 -7.12
N ASP A 39 -19.69 0.89 -6.95
CA ASP A 39 -21.09 0.91 -6.52
C ASP A 39 -21.19 1.35 -5.05
N PHE A 40 -20.31 0.85 -4.17
CA PHE A 40 -20.21 1.28 -2.77
C PHE A 40 -19.81 2.75 -2.66
N ALA A 41 -18.79 3.18 -3.41
CA ALA A 41 -18.41 4.58 -3.48
C ALA A 41 -19.58 5.46 -3.97
N GLY A 42 -20.31 4.98 -4.99
CA GLY A 42 -21.49 5.64 -5.53
C GLY A 42 -22.61 5.79 -4.51
N ALA A 43 -22.85 4.78 -3.68
CA ALA A 43 -23.85 4.84 -2.61
C ALA A 43 -23.52 5.91 -1.56
N LEU A 44 -22.27 5.98 -1.10
CA LEU A 44 -21.83 7.00 -0.15
C LEU A 44 -21.92 8.42 -0.71
N VAL A 45 -21.41 8.62 -1.93
CA VAL A 45 -21.49 9.92 -2.62
C VAL A 45 -22.94 10.29 -2.89
N GLY A 46 -23.77 9.31 -3.26
CA GLY A 46 -25.20 9.45 -3.49
C GLY A 46 -25.97 9.90 -2.25
N SER A 47 -25.52 9.54 -1.05
CA SER A 47 -26.15 9.94 0.20
C SER A 47 -26.03 11.44 0.51
N GLU A 48 -25.04 12.15 -0.06
CA GLU A 48 -24.72 13.56 0.22
C GLU A 48 -24.46 13.89 1.70
N ARG A 49 -24.25 12.86 2.55
CA ARG A 49 -23.99 13.02 3.99
C ARG A 49 -22.51 13.19 4.32
N TYR A 50 -21.62 12.75 3.43
CA TYR A 50 -20.19 12.60 3.71
C TYR A 50 -19.32 13.10 2.55
N VAL A 51 -18.08 13.50 2.86
CA VAL A 51 -17.04 13.72 1.85
C VAL A 51 -16.19 12.47 1.75
N VAL A 52 -16.26 11.79 0.60
CA VAL A 52 -15.53 10.56 0.33
C VAL A 52 -14.17 10.89 -0.26
N THR A 53 -13.10 10.38 0.37
CA THR A 53 -11.75 10.42 -0.20
C THR A 53 -11.44 9.06 -0.79
N LEU A 54 -11.40 8.96 -2.12
CA LEU A 54 -11.01 7.75 -2.81
C LEU A 54 -9.49 7.68 -2.89
N ARG A 55 -8.91 6.64 -2.29
CA ARG A 55 -7.48 6.34 -2.31
C ARG A 55 -7.24 4.97 -2.96
N PRO A 56 -7.08 4.91 -4.29
CA PRO A 56 -6.70 3.67 -4.97
C PRO A 56 -5.35 3.17 -4.49
N HIS A 57 -5.13 1.85 -4.56
CA HIS A 57 -3.82 1.28 -4.30
C HIS A 57 -2.80 1.81 -5.34
N PRO A 58 -1.53 2.07 -4.99
CA PRO A 58 -0.54 2.63 -5.93
C PRO A 58 -0.30 1.81 -7.21
N SER A 59 -0.70 0.54 -7.25
CA SER A 59 -0.62 -0.33 -8.43
C SER A 59 -1.92 -0.39 -9.25
N GLU A 60 -3.00 0.22 -8.79
CA GLU A 60 -4.26 0.28 -9.52
C GLU A 60 -4.22 1.34 -10.63
N ASP A 61 -5.01 1.11 -11.68
CA ASP A 61 -5.17 2.06 -12.77
C ASP A 61 -6.05 3.24 -12.30
N ILE A 62 -5.40 4.37 -12.03
CA ILE A 62 -6.05 5.62 -11.59
C ILE A 62 -7.12 6.12 -12.57
N SER A 63 -6.95 5.86 -13.86
CA SER A 63 -7.84 6.39 -14.91
C SER A 63 -9.26 5.83 -14.80
N LEU A 64 -9.44 4.66 -14.17
CA LEU A 64 -10.75 4.13 -13.85
C LEU A 64 -11.54 5.09 -12.93
N TYR A 65 -10.91 5.56 -11.86
CA TYR A 65 -11.54 6.41 -10.86
C TYR A 65 -11.77 7.82 -11.40
N GLU A 66 -10.84 8.34 -12.20
CA GLU A 66 -10.99 9.62 -12.90
C GLU A 66 -12.22 9.61 -13.82
N ARG A 67 -12.37 8.57 -14.65
CA ARG A 67 -13.54 8.42 -15.52
C ARG A 67 -14.84 8.28 -14.73
N TRP A 68 -14.83 7.50 -13.66
CA TRP A 68 -16.00 7.34 -12.80
C TRP A 68 -16.41 8.66 -12.15
N LEU A 69 -15.44 9.41 -11.58
CA LEU A 69 -15.67 10.72 -10.97
C LEU A 69 -16.19 11.75 -11.99
N ALA A 70 -15.64 11.74 -13.21
CA ALA A 70 -16.12 12.56 -14.32
C ALA A 70 -17.53 12.18 -14.79
N GLY A 71 -17.96 10.93 -14.57
CA GLY A 71 -19.31 10.47 -14.88
C GLY A 71 -20.37 10.87 -13.85
N LEU A 72 -19.98 11.28 -12.63
CA LEU A 72 -20.93 11.68 -11.60
C LEU A 72 -21.63 13.02 -11.93
N PRO A 73 -22.89 13.22 -11.49
CA PRO A 73 -23.57 14.51 -11.61
C PRO A 73 -22.78 15.63 -10.92
N PRO A 74 -22.76 16.88 -11.46
CA PRO A 74 -21.95 17.98 -10.90
C PRO A 74 -22.18 18.23 -9.40
N GLY A 75 -23.44 18.18 -8.95
CA GLY A 75 -23.79 18.36 -7.53
C GLY A 75 -23.29 17.24 -6.61
N LYS A 76 -23.07 16.04 -7.14
CA LYS A 76 -22.56 14.89 -6.39
C LYS A 76 -21.02 14.89 -6.31
N ARG A 77 -20.34 15.42 -7.33
CA ARG A 77 -18.86 15.45 -7.37
C ARG A 77 -18.23 16.15 -6.18
N ARG A 78 -18.88 17.16 -5.60
CA ARG A 78 -18.37 17.86 -4.40
C ARG A 78 -18.22 16.96 -3.16
N PHE A 79 -18.92 15.82 -3.14
CA PHE A 79 -18.86 14.83 -2.06
C PHE A 79 -17.81 13.75 -2.32
N CYS A 80 -17.01 13.86 -3.37
CA CYS A 80 -15.97 12.88 -3.69
C CYS A 80 -14.69 13.58 -4.16
N ARG A 81 -13.56 13.19 -3.57
CA ARG A 81 -12.23 13.58 -4.04
C ARG A 81 -11.39 12.34 -4.33
N LEU A 82 -10.60 12.39 -5.39
CA LEU A 82 -9.61 11.37 -5.71
C LEU A 82 -8.26 11.83 -5.17
N ASP A 83 -7.64 11.04 -4.31
CA ASP A 83 -6.30 11.27 -3.79
C ASP A 83 -5.44 10.04 -4.08
N ALA A 84 -4.49 10.16 -5.00
CA ALA A 84 -3.64 9.04 -5.41
C ALA A 84 -2.21 9.09 -4.85
N ASP A 85 -1.84 10.21 -4.21
CA ASP A 85 -0.44 10.54 -3.94
C ASP A 85 -0.16 10.84 -2.48
N SER A 86 -1.17 11.22 -1.69
CA SER A 86 -0.97 11.52 -0.28
C SER A 86 -0.47 10.30 0.50
N ASN A 87 0.29 10.60 1.56
CA ASN A 87 0.68 9.63 2.56
C ASN A 87 -0.57 9.07 3.24
N ILE A 88 -0.67 7.73 3.28
CA ILE A 88 -1.86 7.04 3.80
C ILE A 88 -2.12 7.33 5.28
N THR A 89 -1.06 7.43 6.10
CA THR A 89 -1.18 7.74 7.52
C THR A 89 -1.75 9.15 7.73
N SER A 90 -1.31 10.13 6.95
CA SER A 90 -1.88 11.49 6.98
C SER A 90 -3.36 11.50 6.59
N LEU A 91 -3.76 10.71 5.60
CA LEU A 91 -5.16 10.56 5.20
C LEU A 91 -6.00 9.91 6.30
N ILE A 92 -5.54 8.81 6.89
CA ILE A 92 -6.25 8.12 7.98
C ILE A 92 -6.50 9.07 9.15
N LEU A 93 -5.49 9.87 9.53
CA LEU A 93 -5.63 10.85 10.62
C LEU A 93 -6.63 11.97 10.28
N ALA A 94 -6.71 12.37 9.01
CA ALA A 94 -7.61 13.41 8.52
C ALA A 94 -9.05 12.92 8.25
N CYS A 95 -9.30 11.61 8.30
CA CYS A 95 -10.61 11.01 8.08
C CYS A 95 -11.23 10.54 9.41
N ASP A 96 -12.57 10.51 9.47
CA ASP A 96 -13.31 10.06 10.66
C ASP A 96 -13.46 8.54 10.71
N ILE A 97 -13.50 7.90 9.54
CA ILE A 97 -13.69 6.47 9.35
C ILE A 97 -12.86 6.00 8.16
N GLU A 98 -12.32 4.79 8.26
CA GLU A 98 -11.68 4.11 7.14
C GLU A 98 -12.63 3.03 6.58
N ILE A 99 -12.65 2.93 5.25
CA ILE A 99 -13.43 1.92 4.53
C ILE A 99 -12.49 1.31 3.51
N SER A 100 -12.23 0.02 3.64
CA SER A 100 -11.37 -0.71 2.74
C SER A 100 -12.02 -2.03 2.32
N CYS A 101 -11.39 -2.72 1.37
CA CYS A 101 -11.85 -4.01 0.90
C CYS A 101 -10.79 -5.07 1.16
N GLU A 102 -11.24 -6.32 1.25
CA GLU A 102 -10.42 -7.50 0.97
C GLU A 102 -9.07 -7.54 1.73
N THR A 103 -9.09 -7.54 3.06
CA THR A 103 -7.89 -7.68 3.91
C THR A 103 -6.84 -6.58 3.77
N CYS A 104 -7.27 -5.35 3.52
CA CYS A 104 -6.35 -4.21 3.41
C CYS A 104 -5.60 -3.95 4.72
N THR A 105 -4.28 -3.78 4.64
CA THR A 105 -3.45 -3.50 5.82
C THR A 105 -3.68 -2.11 6.41
N THR A 106 -4.34 -1.20 5.68
CA THR A 106 -4.67 0.15 6.18
C THR A 106 -5.63 0.12 7.35
N ALA A 107 -6.48 -0.91 7.45
CA ALA A 107 -7.36 -1.09 8.60
C ALA A 107 -6.57 -1.19 9.90
N LEU A 108 -5.39 -1.83 9.88
CA LEU A 108 -4.52 -1.94 11.06
C LEU A 108 -3.98 -0.57 11.50
N GLU A 109 -3.59 0.27 10.53
CA GLU A 109 -3.15 1.64 10.80
C GLU A 109 -4.29 2.47 11.40
N SER A 110 -5.52 2.31 10.90
CA SER A 110 -6.72 2.93 11.46
C SER A 110 -7.01 2.46 12.89
N TRP A 111 -6.84 1.17 13.19
CA TRP A 111 -7.03 0.66 14.55
C TRP A 111 -6.01 1.22 15.54
N ILE A 112 -4.76 1.40 15.11
CA ILE A 112 -3.70 2.00 15.93
C ILE A 112 -4.09 3.40 16.39
N VAL A 113 -4.74 4.19 15.52
CA VAL A 113 -5.18 5.56 15.82
C VAL A 113 -6.61 5.63 16.33
N GLY A 114 -7.23 4.49 16.68
CA GLY A 114 -8.58 4.44 17.27
C GLY A 114 -9.70 4.81 16.29
N LYS A 115 -9.48 4.68 14.99
CA LYS A 115 -10.50 4.98 13.97
C LYS A 115 -11.37 3.75 13.71
N PRO A 116 -12.70 3.93 13.55
CA PRO A 116 -13.56 2.85 13.11
C PRO A 116 -13.21 2.43 11.67
N THR A 117 -13.47 1.17 11.37
CA THR A 117 -13.18 0.56 10.05
C THR A 117 -14.38 -0.23 9.57
N ILE A 118 -14.68 -0.14 8.28
CA ILE A 118 -15.67 -0.97 7.59
C ILE A 118 -14.94 -1.75 6.49
N GLU A 119 -15.09 -3.07 6.48
CA GLU A 119 -14.57 -3.94 5.43
C GLU A 119 -15.67 -4.24 4.41
N LEU A 120 -15.46 -3.81 3.16
CA LEU A 120 -16.30 -4.13 2.04
C LEU A 120 -16.05 -5.57 1.63
N VAL A 121 -17.12 -6.37 1.63
CA VAL A 121 -17.07 -7.79 1.24
C VAL A 121 -17.70 -7.94 -0.13
N PHE A 122 -16.85 -8.12 -1.14
CA PHE A 122 -17.32 -8.39 -2.50
C PHE A 122 -17.55 -9.89 -2.68
N GLU A 123 -16.49 -10.68 -2.63
CA GLU A 123 -16.55 -12.13 -2.75
C GLU A 123 -15.70 -12.76 -1.65
N ARG A 124 -16.19 -13.84 -1.04
CA ARG A 124 -15.47 -14.59 0.01
C ARG A 124 -14.44 -15.55 -0.60
N HIS A 125 -13.67 -15.09 -1.58
CA HIS A 125 -12.64 -15.89 -2.22
C HIS A 125 -11.39 -15.94 -1.33
N PRO A 126 -10.79 -17.12 -1.06
CA PRO A 126 -9.67 -17.27 -0.09
C PRO A 126 -8.39 -16.47 -0.40
N MET A 127 -8.28 -15.88 -1.59
CA MET A 127 -7.17 -14.99 -1.93
C MET A 127 -7.33 -13.58 -1.37
N PHE A 128 -8.58 -13.14 -1.19
CA PHE A 128 -8.95 -11.76 -0.90
C PHE A 128 -9.69 -11.60 0.43
N PHE A 129 -10.29 -12.69 0.92
CA PHE A 129 -11.06 -12.69 2.16
C PHE A 129 -10.40 -13.56 3.21
N SER A 130 -10.26 -13.02 4.42
CA SER A 130 -9.73 -13.73 5.59
C SER A 130 -10.74 -13.61 6.73
N GLU A 131 -11.25 -14.75 7.21
CA GLU A 131 -12.18 -14.78 8.36
C GLU A 131 -11.56 -14.15 9.61
N ASP A 132 -10.25 -14.35 9.84
CA ASP A 132 -9.52 -13.76 10.96
C ASP A 132 -9.51 -12.23 10.90
N HIS A 133 -9.44 -11.66 9.69
CA HIS A 133 -9.47 -10.20 9.51
C HIS A 133 -10.90 -9.67 9.56
N ALA A 134 -11.83 -10.38 8.93
CA ALA A 134 -13.24 -10.04 8.92
C ALA A 134 -13.84 -9.99 10.33
N ALA A 135 -13.41 -10.89 11.22
CA ALA A 135 -13.82 -10.89 12.63
C ALA A 135 -13.38 -9.64 13.42
N LEU A 136 -12.48 -8.82 12.87
CA LEU A 136 -11.96 -7.59 13.47
C LEU A 136 -12.61 -6.34 12.87
N ASN A 137 -13.49 -6.48 11.89
CA ASN A 137 -14.12 -5.39 11.16
C ASN A 137 -15.65 -5.47 11.21
N VAL A 138 -16.28 -4.33 10.92
CA VAL A 138 -17.69 -4.31 10.56
C VAL A 138 -17.78 -4.58 9.07
N LEU A 139 -18.52 -5.62 8.68
CA LEU A 139 -18.63 -6.04 7.29
C LEU A 139 -19.77 -5.31 6.58
N CYS A 140 -19.55 -4.92 5.34
CA CYS A 140 -20.57 -4.39 4.45
C CYS A 140 -20.59 -5.19 3.16
N GLU A 141 -21.67 -5.95 2.94
CA GLU A 141 -21.82 -6.83 1.75
C GLU A 141 -22.62 -6.17 0.63
N SER A 142 -23.38 -5.10 0.94
CA SER A 142 -24.29 -4.41 0.02
C SER A 142 -24.05 -2.89 -0.02
N PRO A 143 -23.96 -2.26 -1.20
CA PRO A 143 -23.82 -0.81 -1.32
C PRO A 143 -24.92 -0.01 -0.62
N GLY A 144 -26.16 -0.53 -0.62
CA GLY A 144 -27.32 0.16 -0.03
C GLY A 144 -27.20 0.36 1.48
N ASP A 145 -26.52 -0.56 2.17
CA ASP A 145 -26.41 -0.55 3.64
C ASP A 145 -25.25 0.33 4.13
N LEU A 146 -24.32 0.68 3.23
CA LEU A 146 -23.04 1.27 3.61
C LEU A 146 -23.21 2.62 4.32
N SER A 147 -24.14 3.47 3.87
CA SER A 147 -24.28 4.81 4.44
C SER A 147 -24.82 4.77 5.87
N ASP A 148 -25.75 3.87 6.17
CA ASP A 148 -26.29 3.70 7.52
C ASP A 148 -25.28 3.02 8.44
N LEU A 149 -24.49 2.10 7.89
CA LEU A 149 -23.38 1.48 8.60
C LEU A 149 -22.31 2.51 9.00
N VAL A 150 -21.96 3.43 8.09
CA VAL A 150 -21.06 4.56 8.38
C VAL A 150 -21.64 5.42 9.51
N GLU A 151 -22.91 5.79 9.43
CA GLU A 151 -23.56 6.58 10.50
C GLU A 151 -23.49 5.87 11.86
N GLN A 152 -23.74 4.56 11.90
CA GLN A 152 -23.64 3.76 13.12
C GLN A 152 -22.21 3.72 13.68
N GLN A 153 -21.20 3.59 12.81
CA GLN A 153 -19.80 3.59 13.24
C GLN A 153 -19.35 4.96 13.75
N LEU A 154 -19.77 6.05 13.10
CA LEU A 154 -19.43 7.40 13.54
C LEU A 154 -20.05 7.76 14.89
N LYS A 155 -21.24 7.22 15.21
CA LYS A 155 -21.89 7.39 16.53
C LYS A 155 -21.22 6.59 17.65
N ALA A 156 -20.56 5.49 17.32
CA ALA A 156 -19.92 4.59 18.28
C ALA A 156 -18.55 4.11 17.75
N PRO A 157 -17.56 5.01 17.62
CA PRO A 157 -16.28 4.69 16.99
C PRO A 157 -15.50 3.62 17.76
N ASP A 158 -15.60 3.65 19.10
CA ASP A 158 -15.00 2.66 19.99
C ASP A 158 -15.95 1.48 20.24
N ARG A 159 -16.25 0.70 19.20
CA ARG A 159 -16.98 -0.56 19.37
C ARG A 159 -16.15 -1.51 20.24
N LYS A 160 -16.47 -1.53 21.55
CA LYS A 160 -15.84 -2.38 22.57
C LYS A 160 -15.81 -3.86 22.17
N SER A 161 -16.73 -4.31 21.32
CA SER A 161 -16.78 -5.67 20.79
C SER A 161 -15.50 -6.10 20.06
N PHE A 162 -14.78 -5.16 19.43
CA PHE A 162 -13.54 -5.47 18.70
C PHE A 162 -12.27 -5.08 19.44
N ALA A 163 -12.36 -4.30 20.51
CA ALA A 163 -11.21 -3.66 21.14
C ALA A 163 -10.13 -4.68 21.58
N GLU A 164 -10.52 -5.70 22.34
CA GLU A 164 -9.57 -6.72 22.81
C GLU A 164 -9.05 -7.60 21.66
N ALA A 165 -9.89 -7.96 20.69
CA ALA A 165 -9.48 -8.76 19.55
C ALA A 165 -8.48 -8.00 18.66
N ARG A 166 -8.74 -6.73 18.36
CA ARG A 166 -7.82 -5.84 17.63
C ARG A 166 -6.53 -5.64 18.40
N LYS A 167 -6.58 -5.43 19.71
CA LYS A 167 -5.40 -5.31 20.57
C LYS A 167 -4.53 -6.57 20.51
N GLY A 168 -5.13 -7.76 20.59
CA GLY A 168 -4.43 -9.03 20.45
C GLY A 168 -3.81 -9.21 19.05
N HIS A 169 -4.54 -8.85 18.00
CA HIS A 169 -4.04 -8.89 16.63
C HIS A 169 -2.86 -7.93 16.42
N LEU A 170 -2.99 -6.69 16.87
CA LEU A 170 -1.92 -5.69 16.82
C LEU A 170 -0.71 -6.16 17.65
N ALA A 171 -0.88 -6.72 18.84
CA ALA A 171 0.26 -7.26 19.60
C ALA A 171 0.99 -8.40 18.88
N ARG A 172 0.26 -9.23 18.13
CA ARG A 172 0.83 -10.34 17.35
C ARG A 172 1.63 -9.86 16.14
N TRP A 173 1.14 -8.84 15.44
CA TRP A 173 1.70 -8.43 14.13
C TRP A 173 2.47 -7.10 14.18
N CYS A 174 2.20 -6.26 15.17
CA CYS A 174 2.81 -4.95 15.39
C CYS A 174 3.53 -4.98 16.76
N ASN A 175 4.86 -5.16 16.72
CA ASN A 175 5.71 -5.31 17.91
C ASN A 175 5.48 -4.26 19.03
N ALA A 176 5.12 -3.02 18.67
CA ALA A 176 4.50 -2.02 19.56
C ALA A 176 4.07 -0.78 18.75
N PRO A 177 2.78 -0.44 18.65
CA PRO A 177 2.33 0.78 17.97
C PRO A 177 2.36 2.01 18.90
N ASP A 178 3.46 2.20 19.65
CA ASP A 178 3.62 3.27 20.64
C ASP A 178 4.21 4.58 20.07
N GLY A 179 4.35 4.65 18.74
CA GLY A 179 4.94 5.80 18.05
C GLY A 179 6.47 5.93 18.20
N THR A 180 7.15 5.02 18.90
CA THR A 180 8.59 5.12 19.17
C THR A 180 9.47 4.29 18.22
N SER A 181 8.87 3.53 17.30
CA SER A 181 9.60 2.62 16.39
C SER A 181 10.74 3.30 15.64
N SER A 182 10.52 4.49 15.09
CA SER A 182 11.57 5.26 14.39
C SER A 182 12.70 5.67 15.32
N ARG A 183 12.39 6.08 16.57
CA ARG A 183 13.39 6.42 17.60
C ARG A 183 14.20 5.19 18.01
N LYS A 184 13.53 4.06 18.28
CA LYS A 184 14.18 2.77 18.61
C LYS A 184 15.13 2.35 17.48
N MET A 185 14.68 2.45 16.23
CA MET A 185 15.52 2.13 15.06
C MET A 185 16.71 3.09 14.94
N ALA A 186 16.50 4.39 15.12
CA ALA A 186 17.59 5.38 15.11
C ALA A 186 18.64 5.06 16.19
N GLY A 187 18.22 4.72 17.42
CA GLY A 187 19.12 4.32 18.49
C GLY A 187 19.89 3.03 18.20
N VAL A 188 19.29 2.05 17.51
CA VAL A 188 19.99 0.84 17.04
C VAL A 188 21.04 1.18 15.99
N ILE A 189 20.71 2.04 15.02
CA ILE A 189 21.65 2.49 13.98
C ILE A 189 22.81 3.27 14.60
N GLU A 190 22.51 4.20 15.50
CA GLU A 190 23.50 4.98 16.24
C GLU A 190 24.41 4.06 17.06
N SER A 191 23.84 3.12 17.81
CA SER A 191 24.61 2.14 18.59
C SER A 191 25.50 1.29 17.69
N ALA A 192 25.02 0.85 16.52
CA ALA A 192 25.81 0.07 15.57
C ALA A 192 26.97 0.89 14.98
N ILE A 193 26.79 2.19 14.74
CA ILE A 193 27.83 3.10 14.27
C ILE A 193 28.85 3.38 15.39
N SER A 194 28.37 3.69 16.59
CA SER A 194 29.16 4.12 17.75
C SER A 194 29.90 2.97 18.45
N ALA A 195 29.30 1.78 18.53
CA ALA A 195 29.92 0.59 19.11
C ALA A 195 31.18 0.18 18.35
N GLY A 196 31.45 0.76 17.17
CA GLY A 196 32.68 0.51 16.48
C GLY A 196 32.89 -0.97 16.27
N GLU A 197 31.80 -1.74 16.06
CA GLU A 197 31.89 -2.97 15.29
C GLU A 197 32.30 -2.55 13.87
N GLY A 198 33.51 -2.02 13.69
CA GLY A 198 34.67 -2.78 13.24
C GLY A 198 34.39 -4.24 12.99
N GLY A 199 33.32 -4.54 12.24
CA GLY A 199 32.98 -5.87 11.79
C GLY A 199 34.26 -6.33 11.14
N LYS A 200 34.90 -7.33 11.75
CA LYS A 200 36.19 -7.93 11.35
C LYS A 200 36.33 -7.65 9.88
N ARG A 201 37.15 -6.66 9.48
CA ARG A 201 37.13 -6.06 8.13
C ARG A 201 36.95 -7.21 7.16
N ARG A 202 35.72 -7.46 6.71
CA ARG A 202 35.47 -8.65 5.89
C ARG A 202 36.31 -8.35 4.67
N SER A 203 37.34 -9.16 4.42
CA SER A 203 38.24 -8.88 3.32
C SER A 203 37.37 -8.87 2.08
N TYR A 204 37.14 -7.68 1.53
CA TYR A 204 36.23 -7.52 0.42
C TYR A 204 36.74 -8.40 -0.71
N GLY A 205 35.95 -9.40 -1.09
CA GLY A 205 36.27 -10.26 -2.21
C GLY A 205 36.28 -9.45 -3.50
N ALA A 206 36.79 -10.02 -4.58
CA ALA A 206 36.77 -9.36 -5.89
C ALA A 206 35.35 -8.91 -6.29
N ASN A 207 34.32 -9.69 -5.93
CA ASN A 207 32.93 -9.36 -6.16
C ASN A 207 32.47 -8.11 -5.40
N ASP A 208 32.89 -7.94 -4.14
CA ASP A 208 32.53 -6.77 -3.34
C ASP A 208 33.24 -5.51 -3.85
N ARG A 209 34.51 -5.64 -4.25
CA ARG A 209 35.26 -4.53 -4.88
C ARG A 209 34.60 -4.09 -6.19
N ARG A 210 34.20 -5.04 -7.03
CA ARG A 210 33.46 -4.78 -8.27
C ARG A 210 32.12 -4.09 -7.99
N ARG A 211 31.35 -4.57 -7.02
CA ARG A 211 30.08 -3.95 -6.60
C ARG A 211 30.32 -2.53 -6.07
N GLY A 212 31.35 -2.33 -5.26
CA GLY A 212 31.75 -1.03 -4.73
C GLY A 212 32.16 -0.05 -5.84
N PHE A 213 32.95 -0.50 -6.82
CA PHE A 213 33.30 0.33 -7.98
C PHE A 213 32.07 0.70 -8.81
N LYS A 214 31.19 -0.27 -9.10
CA LYS A 214 29.92 -0.02 -9.79
C LYS A 214 29.10 1.02 -9.04
N LEU A 215 28.93 0.87 -7.73
CA LEU A 215 28.19 1.81 -6.88
C LEU A 215 28.79 3.22 -6.92
N LYS A 216 30.13 3.34 -6.85
CA LYS A 216 30.81 4.63 -6.96
C LYS A 216 30.60 5.27 -8.33
N ALA A 217 30.67 4.48 -9.41
CA ALA A 217 30.44 4.95 -10.77
C ALA A 217 28.99 5.44 -10.95
N LEU A 218 28.00 4.63 -10.54
CA LEU A 218 26.59 5.02 -10.58
C LEU A 218 26.32 6.29 -9.76
N ARG A 219 26.91 6.39 -8.57
CA ARG A 219 26.77 7.58 -7.72
C ARG A 219 27.33 8.84 -8.40
N LYS A 220 28.52 8.75 -9.00
CA LYS A 220 29.13 9.86 -9.76
C LYS A 220 28.27 10.30 -10.94
N LEU A 221 27.58 9.36 -11.57
CA LEU A 221 26.69 9.63 -12.70
C LEU A 221 25.27 10.04 -12.26
N GLY A 222 24.99 10.14 -10.96
CA GLY A 222 23.64 10.45 -10.46
C GLY A 222 22.59 9.37 -10.76
N LEU A 223 23.03 8.14 -11.03
CA LEU A 223 22.18 7.03 -11.44
C LEU A 223 21.74 6.16 -10.24
N PRO A 224 20.55 5.56 -10.29
CA PRO A 224 20.07 4.66 -9.24
C PRO A 224 20.84 3.33 -9.23
N TYR A 225 20.81 2.62 -8.11
CA TYR A 225 21.57 1.38 -7.90
C TYR A 225 21.25 0.28 -8.94
N HIS A 226 19.98 0.15 -9.31
CA HIS A 226 19.47 -0.81 -10.28
C HIS A 226 19.43 -0.28 -11.71
N TYR A 227 20.21 0.77 -12.02
CA TYR A 227 20.32 1.28 -13.39
C TYR A 227 20.69 0.17 -14.38
N ASP A 228 19.88 0.04 -15.44
CA ASP A 228 20.11 -0.82 -16.59
C ASP A 228 20.12 0.07 -17.85
N PRO A 229 21.29 0.34 -18.46
CA PRO A 229 21.39 1.24 -19.61
C PRO A 229 20.61 0.73 -20.83
N PHE A 230 20.32 -0.56 -20.87
CA PHE A 230 19.58 -1.18 -21.96
C PHE A 230 18.07 -1.23 -21.70
N LEU A 231 17.59 -0.76 -20.54
CA LEU A 231 16.16 -0.83 -20.21
C LEU A 231 15.27 -0.14 -21.25
N PRO A 232 15.59 1.06 -21.77
CA PRO A 232 14.78 1.70 -22.82
C PRO A 232 14.72 0.87 -24.12
N VAL A 233 15.84 0.26 -24.49
CA VAL A 233 15.93 -0.61 -25.68
C VAL A 233 15.14 -1.90 -25.46
N LYS A 234 15.29 -2.54 -24.30
CA LYS A 234 14.56 -3.76 -23.92
C LYS A 234 13.05 -3.53 -23.86
N GLU A 235 12.62 -2.39 -23.35
CA GLU A 235 11.21 -2.01 -23.32
C GLU A 235 10.66 -1.83 -24.74
N ARG A 236 11.42 -1.15 -25.62
CA ARG A 236 11.01 -0.96 -27.01
C ARG A 236 10.95 -2.27 -27.80
N LEU A 237 11.87 -3.21 -27.55
CA LEU A 237 11.97 -4.47 -28.30
C LEU A 237 11.03 -5.57 -27.79
N VAL A 238 10.71 -5.60 -26.50
CA VAL A 238 9.99 -6.73 -25.86
C VAL A 238 8.67 -6.30 -25.22
N GLY A 239 8.21 -5.08 -25.52
CA GLY A 239 6.92 -4.54 -25.07
C GLY A 239 6.74 -4.51 -23.54
N GLY A 240 5.48 -4.65 -23.11
CA GLY A 240 5.00 -4.45 -21.73
C GLY A 240 5.74 -5.23 -20.62
N LYS A 241 6.54 -6.25 -20.99
CA LYS A 241 7.33 -7.08 -20.08
C LYS A 241 8.28 -6.29 -19.18
N TYR A 242 8.75 -5.12 -19.63
CA TYR A 242 9.68 -4.27 -18.87
C TYR A 242 9.02 -3.08 -18.16
N ARG A 243 7.69 -2.91 -18.24
CA ARG A 243 6.98 -1.78 -17.60
C ARG A 243 7.17 -1.72 -16.10
N ILE A 244 7.14 -2.86 -15.39
CA ILE A 244 7.38 -2.91 -13.94
C ILE A 244 8.80 -2.47 -13.60
N LYS A 245 9.80 -2.93 -14.38
CA LYS A 245 11.20 -2.52 -14.18
C LYS A 245 11.40 -1.03 -14.44
N ARG A 246 10.70 -0.47 -15.43
CA ARG A 246 10.69 0.97 -15.70
C ARG A 246 10.07 1.76 -14.56
N TYR A 247 8.90 1.35 -14.07
CA TYR A 247 8.26 1.99 -12.92
C TYR A 247 9.19 2.00 -11.70
N GLY A 248 9.83 0.86 -11.40
CA GLY A 248 10.83 0.78 -10.33
C GLY A 248 12.08 1.64 -10.60
N TRP A 249 12.43 1.88 -11.85
CA TRP A 249 13.53 2.77 -12.23
C TRP A 249 13.16 4.26 -12.07
N GLU A 250 11.93 4.64 -12.40
CA GLU A 250 11.40 5.99 -12.26
C GLU A 250 11.20 6.39 -10.79
N LYS A 251 10.78 5.44 -9.93
CA LYS A 251 10.62 5.63 -8.48
C LYS A 251 11.91 5.39 -7.67
N ALA A 252 13.02 5.17 -8.35
CA ALA A 252 14.29 4.89 -7.69
C ALA A 252 14.84 6.14 -7.00
N ILE A 253 15.21 6.02 -5.72
CA ILE A 253 15.95 7.05 -5.00
C ILE A 253 17.33 7.23 -5.65
N ARG A 254 17.62 8.44 -6.10
CA ARG A 254 18.88 8.84 -6.72
C ARG A 254 19.82 9.47 -5.70
N PRO A 255 21.13 9.53 -5.99
CA PRO A 255 22.09 10.19 -5.10
C PRO A 255 21.76 11.64 -4.76
N HIS A 256 21.13 12.40 -5.68
CA HIS A 256 20.76 13.79 -5.42
C HIS A 256 19.54 13.90 -4.49
N ASP A 257 18.52 13.04 -4.65
CA ASP A 257 17.37 12.97 -3.73
C ASP A 257 17.85 12.78 -2.28
N VAL A 258 18.85 11.93 -2.08
CA VAL A 258 19.46 11.70 -0.76
C VAL A 258 20.20 12.94 -0.25
N ALA A 259 20.90 13.66 -1.15
CA ALA A 259 21.61 14.89 -0.78
C ALA A 259 20.63 16.00 -0.38
N GLU A 260 19.55 16.16 -1.13
CA GLU A 260 18.46 17.10 -0.86
C GLU A 260 17.77 16.77 0.47
N ALA A 261 17.37 15.51 0.67
CA ALA A 261 16.76 15.06 1.92
C ALA A 261 17.67 15.29 3.13
N ARG A 262 18.99 15.07 2.99
CA ARG A 262 19.97 15.38 4.05
C ARG A 262 20.10 16.88 4.30
N SER A 263 20.04 17.70 3.25
CA SER A 263 20.06 19.15 3.39
C SER A 263 18.83 19.65 4.14
N LEU A 264 17.65 19.13 3.81
CA LEU A 264 16.40 19.42 4.51
C LEU A 264 16.47 19.02 5.99
N LEU A 265 16.95 17.81 6.29
CA LEU A 265 17.10 17.35 7.68
C LEU A 265 18.05 18.25 8.49
N ARG A 266 19.16 18.70 7.91
CA ARG A 266 20.08 19.65 8.55
C ARG A 266 19.48 21.04 8.76
N SER A 267 18.51 21.45 7.95
CA SER A 267 17.83 22.73 8.13
C SER A 267 16.75 22.69 9.23
N VAL A 268 16.26 21.51 9.58
CA VAL A 268 15.23 21.30 10.61
C VAL A 268 15.83 21.07 12.00
N ASP A 269 17.08 20.59 12.07
CA ASP A 269 17.82 20.38 13.32
C ASP A 269 19.15 21.16 13.28
N PRO A 270 19.18 22.43 13.75
CA PRO A 270 20.37 23.27 13.70
C PRO A 270 21.38 22.97 14.82
N SER A 271 21.33 21.77 15.41
CA SER A 271 22.23 21.33 16.49
C SER A 271 23.62 20.91 16.00
#